data_AF-K9CJC5-F1
#
_entry.id   AF-K9CJC5-F1
#
_cell.length_a   1.000
_cell.length_b   1.000
_cell.length_c   1.000
_cell.angle_alpha   90.00
_cell.angle_beta   90.00
_cell.angle_gamma   90.00
#
_symmetry.space_group_name_H-M   'P 1'
#
loop_
_entity.id
_entity.type
_entity.pdbx_description
1 polymer ?
#
loop_
_entity_poly.entity_id
_entity_poly.type
_entity_poly.pdbx_seq_one_letter_code
_entity_poly.pdbx_strand_id
1 'polypeptide(L)'
;MIGLPELLFVSALLFCIGLYGLLTRRGLIPILMCVELMLNAVNINLVAFDRFYAHNVEGQLMALFSIAVAASEIAVGLALAFRLYQIRFTTNVDELDTLRD
;
A
#
# COMPACT_ATOMS: atom_id res chain seq x y z
N MET A 1 -6.89 5.16 27.84
CA MET A 1 -7.47 4.02 27.11
C MET A 1 -7.39 4.40 25.64
N ILE A 2 -6.95 3.49 24.76
CA ILE A 2 -6.78 3.84 23.34
C ILE A 2 -8.16 4.01 22.69
N GLY A 3 -8.44 5.18 22.14
CA GLY A 3 -9.72 5.54 21.53
C GLY A 3 -9.72 5.41 20.00
N LEU A 4 -10.92 5.39 19.40
CA LEU A 4 -11.07 5.43 17.94
C LEU A 4 -10.33 6.61 17.29
N PRO A 5 -10.38 7.86 17.81
CA PRO A 5 -9.69 8.99 17.17
C PRO A 5 -8.17 8.79 17.04
N GLU A 6 -7.56 8.08 17.99
CA GLU A 6 -6.12 7.83 17.98
C GLU A 6 -5.74 6.82 16.89
N LEU A 7 -6.55 5.77 16.69
CA LEU A 7 -6.36 4.81 15.60
C LEU A 7 -6.60 5.44 14.23
N LEU A 8 -7.61 6.31 14.12
CA LEU A 8 -7.87 7.07 12.89
C LEU A 8 -6.73 8.04 12.56
N PHE A 9 -6.16 8.68 13.58
CA PHE A 9 -5.02 9.56 13.38
C PHE A 9 -3.78 8.78 12.89
N VAL A 10 -3.49 7.63 13.51
CA VAL A 10 -2.37 6.77 13.10
C VAL A 10 -2.57 6.23 11.69
N SER A 11 -3.76 5.74 11.34
CA SER A 11 -4.05 5.24 9.99
C SER A 11 -3.95 6.36 8.95
N ALA A 12 -4.52 7.54 9.21
CA ALA A 12 -4.40 8.69 8.32
C ALA A 12 -2.94 9.12 8.14
N LEU A 13 -2.15 9.16 9.21
CA LEU A 13 -0.73 9.52 9.16
C LEU A 13 0.08 8.51 8.34
N LEU A 14 -0.12 7.21 8.56
CA LEU A 14 0.54 6.16 7.78
C LEU A 14 0.16 6.21 6.29
N PHE A 15 -1.12 6.45 6.00
CA PHE A 15 -1.59 6.62 4.63
C PHE A 15 -0.92 7.82 3.95
N CYS A 16 -0.85 8.97 4.64
CA CYS A 16 -0.18 10.16 4.12
C CYS A 16 1.33 9.95 3.91
N ILE A 17 2.01 9.22 4.79
CA ILE A 17 3.43 8.86 4.60
C ILE A 17 3.60 7.98 3.37
N GLY A 18 2.75 6.96 3.22
CA GLY A 18 2.75 6.09 2.04
C GLY A 18 2.48 6.89 0.77
N LEU A 19 1.49 7.77 0.76
CA LEU A 19 1.16 8.63 -0.37
C LEU A 19 2.32 9.59 -0.72
N TYR A 20 2.93 10.22 0.28
CA TYR A 20 4.09 11.08 0.05
C TYR A 20 5.27 10.29 -0.54
N GLY A 21 5.52 9.09 -0.02
CA GLY A 21 6.53 8.19 -0.56
C GLY A 21 6.23 7.80 -2.01
N LEU A 22 4.99 7.41 -2.31
CA LEU A 22 4.53 7.04 -3.64
C LEU A 22 4.84 8.14 -4.68
N LEU A 23 4.60 9.41 -4.32
CA LEU A 23 4.80 10.56 -5.22
C LEU A 23 6.27 11.00 -5.35
N THR A 24 7.11 10.73 -4.35
CA THR A 24 8.49 11.22 -4.32
C THR A 24 9.53 10.19 -4.72
N ARG A 25 9.21 8.90 -4.61
CA ARG A 25 10.11 7.82 -4.98
C ARG A 25 10.10 7.62 -6.49
N ARG A 26 11.27 7.38 -7.05
CA ARG A 26 11.46 7.09 -8.48
C ARG A 26 11.76 5.62 -8.77
N GLY A 27 12.14 4.84 -7.75
CA GLY A 27 12.35 3.41 -7.91
C GLY A 27 11.04 2.65 -7.82
N LEU A 28 10.83 1.70 -8.74
CA LEU A 28 9.63 0.87 -8.78
C LEU A 28 9.40 0.07 -7.48
N ILE A 29 10.46 -0.50 -6.90
CA ILE A 29 10.36 -1.25 -5.62
C ILE A 29 9.98 -0.31 -4.45
N PRO A 30 10.68 0.83 -4.23
CA PRO A 30 10.23 1.81 -3.25
C PRO A 30 8.79 2.29 -3.42
N ILE A 31 8.32 2.43 -4.67
CA ILE A 31 6.92 2.77 -4.98
C ILE A 31 5.97 1.67 -4.49
N LEU A 32 6.23 0.41 -4.81
CA LEU A 32 5.43 -0.73 -4.34
C LEU A 32 5.37 -0.78 -2.81
N MET A 33 6.50 -0.56 -2.13
CA MET A 33 6.54 -0.51 -0.66
C MET A 33 5.68 0.62 -0.07
N CYS A 34 5.54 1.74 -0.78
CA CYS A 34 4.68 2.85 -0.36
C CYS A 34 3.20 2.48 -0.50
N VAL A 35 2.82 1.78 -1.57
CA VAL A 35 1.45 1.25 -1.76
C VAL A 35 1.10 0.27 -0.64
N GLU A 36 2.00 -0.65 -0.31
CA GLU A 36 1.82 -1.59 0.80
C GLU A 36 1.60 -0.89 2.15
N LEU A 37 2.33 0.20 2.40
CA LEU A 37 2.14 1.01 3.61
C LEU A 37 0.75 1.66 3.64
N MET A 38 0.27 2.16 2.49
CA MET A 38 -1.07 2.72 2.36
C MET A 38 -2.15 1.66 2.58
N LEU A 39 -2.00 0.44 2.04
CA LEU A 39 -2.94 -0.66 2.26
C LEU A 39 -2.99 -1.10 3.73
N ASN A 40 -1.83 -1.13 4.41
CA ASN A 40 -1.79 -1.39 5.85
C ASN A 40 -2.54 -0.32 6.66
N ALA A 41 -2.43 0.95 6.29
CA ALA A 41 -3.21 2.02 6.92
C ALA A 41 -4.73 1.81 6.76
N VAL A 42 -5.18 1.40 5.57
CA VAL A 42 -6.58 1.06 5.31
C VAL A 42 -7.04 -0.12 6.20
N ASN A 43 -6.20 -1.15 6.36
CA ASN A 43 -6.51 -2.30 7.21
C ASN A 43 -6.66 -1.93 8.69
N ILE A 44 -5.80 -1.05 9.21
CA ILE A 44 -5.95 -0.51 10.57
C ILE A 44 -7.29 0.20 10.71
N ASN A 45 -7.68 0.99 9.71
CA ASN A 45 -8.93 1.73 9.73
C ASN A 45 -10.16 0.78 9.75
N LEU A 46 -10.16 -0.25 8.90
CA LEU A 46 -11.22 -1.26 8.84
C LEU A 46 -11.41 -1.98 10.18
N VAL A 47 -10.32 -2.46 10.79
CA VAL A 47 -10.37 -3.16 12.07
C VAL A 47 -10.76 -2.21 13.21
N ALA A 48 -10.34 -0.95 13.17
CA ALA A 48 -10.74 0.06 14.15
C ALA A 48 -12.26 0.32 14.10
N PHE A 49 -12.84 0.53 12.92
CA PHE A 49 -14.29 0.72 12.80
C PHE A 49 -15.09 -0.50 13.26
N ASP A 50 -14.63 -1.70 12.92
CA ASP A 50 -15.27 -2.95 13.36
C ASP A 50 -15.28 -3.06 14.88
N ARG A 51 -14.13 -2.78 15.53
CA ARG A 51 -13.98 -2.82 16.99
C ARG A 51 -14.88 -1.82 17.73
N PHE A 52 -15.06 -0.61 17.21
CA PHE A 52 -15.72 0.47 17.95
C PHE A 52 -17.20 0.69 17.56
N TYR A 53 -17.62 0.29 16.36
CA TYR A 53 -19.00 0.49 15.89
C TYR A 53 -19.77 -0.81 15.64
N ALA A 54 -19.23 -1.72 14.83
CA ALA A 54 -19.97 -2.90 14.39
C ALA A 54 -20.00 -4.01 15.44
N HIS A 55 -18.93 -4.17 16.23
CA HIS A 55 -18.70 -5.28 17.16
C HIS A 55 -18.86 -6.67 16.49
N ASN A 56 -18.66 -6.72 15.17
CA ASN A 56 -18.70 -7.93 14.37
C ASN A 56 -17.26 -8.32 13.98
N VAL A 57 -17.13 -9.22 13.00
CA VAL A 57 -15.83 -9.67 12.45
C VAL A 57 -15.65 -9.25 10.99
N GLU A 58 -16.53 -8.40 10.46
CA GLU A 58 -16.55 -8.04 9.04
C GLU A 58 -15.35 -7.19 8.65
N GLY A 59 -14.96 -6.23 9.49
CA GLY A 59 -13.76 -5.41 9.22
C GLY A 59 -12.47 -6.21 9.35
N GLN A 60 -12.42 -7.18 10.27
CA GLN A 60 -11.30 -8.14 10.35
C GLN A 60 -11.23 -9.04 9.12
N LEU A 61 -12.38 -9.53 8.62
CA LEU A 61 -12.44 -10.35 7.42
C LEU A 61 -12.02 -9.56 6.17
N MET A 62 -12.47 -8.30 6.05
CA MET A 62 -12.06 -7.42 4.96
C MET A 62 -10.55 -7.15 4.98
N ALA A 63 -9.98 -6.91 6.17
CA ALA A 63 -8.53 -6.73 6.31
C ALA A 63 -7.74 -7.98 5.88
N LEU A 64 -8.25 -9.19 6.20
CA LEU A 64 -7.64 -10.44 5.74
C LEU A 64 -7.64 -10.56 4.21
N PHE A 65 -8.76 -10.24 3.56
CA PHE A 65 -8.83 -10.22 2.09
C PHE A 65 -7.92 -9.16 1.48
N SER A 66 -7.82 -7.97 2.08
CA SER A 66 -6.89 -6.94 1.64
C SER A 66 -5.44 -7.43 1.71
N ILE A 67 -5.03 -8.13 2.76
CA ILE A 67 -3.68 -8.72 2.87
C ILE A 67 -3.45 -9.77 1.77
N ALA A 68 -4.45 -10.59 1.45
CA ALA A 68 -4.34 -11.57 0.38
C ALA A 68 -4.18 -10.91 -1.00
N VAL A 69 -4.92 -9.82 -1.26
CA VAL A 69 -4.78 -9.02 -2.48
C VAL A 69 -3.40 -8.35 -2.53
N ALA A 70 -2.95 -7.75 -1.43
CA ALA A 70 -1.64 -7.12 -1.33
C ALA A 70 -0.49 -8.13 -1.60
N ALA A 71 -0.58 -9.34 -1.04
CA ALA A 71 0.38 -10.40 -1.34
C ALA A 71 0.40 -10.78 -2.84
N SER A 72 -0.76 -10.80 -3.48
CA SER A 72 -0.89 -11.06 -4.92
C SER A 72 -0.33 -9.90 -5.76
N GLU A 73 -0.57 -8.67 -5.33
CA GLU A 73 -0.05 -7.45 -5.95
C GLU A 73 1.48 -7.40 -5.89
N ILE A 74 2.10 -7.63 -4.72
CA ILE A 74 3.56 -7.67 -4.57
C ILE A 74 4.17 -8.74 -5.49
N ALA A 75 3.58 -9.93 -5.57
CA ALA A 75 4.09 -11.00 -6.43
C ALA A 75 4.14 -10.57 -7.90
N VAL A 76 3.06 -9.96 -8.38
CA VAL A 76 2.98 -9.45 -9.77
C VAL A 76 3.90 -8.24 -9.97
N GLY A 77 3.90 -7.29 -9.03
CA GLY A 77 4.71 -6.08 -9.08
C GLY A 77 6.21 -6.35 -9.10
N LEU A 78 6.68 -7.29 -8.28
CA LEU A 78 8.09 -7.71 -8.26
C LEU A 78 8.46 -8.50 -9.52
N ALA A 79 7.58 -9.37 -10.02
CA ALA A 79 7.82 -10.08 -11.28
C ALA A 79 7.97 -9.08 -12.44
N LEU A 80 7.10 -8.06 -12.49
CA LEU A 80 7.19 -6.98 -13.47
C LEU A 80 8.48 -6.16 -13.30
N ALA A 81 8.83 -5.79 -12.07
CA ALA A 81 10.04 -5.04 -11.77
C ALA A 81 11.31 -5.78 -12.20
N PHE A 82 11.37 -7.09 -11.94
CA PHE A 82 12.48 -7.93 -12.36
C PHE A 82 12.57 -8.02 -13.88
N ARG A 83 11.44 -8.24 -14.56
CA ARG A 83 11.40 -8.30 -16.02
C ARG A 83 11.83 -6.98 -16.65
N LEU A 84 11.38 -5.86 -16.09
CA LEU A 84 11.75 -4.53 -16.54
C LEU A 84 13.26 -4.28 -16.37
N TYR A 85 13.81 -4.67 -15.22
CA TYR A 85 15.24 -4.54 -14.96
C TYR A 85 16.08 -5.35 -15.94
N GLN A 86 15.63 -6.55 -16.36
CA GLN A 86 16.33 -7.33 -17.38
C GLN A 86 16.37 -6.65 -18.76
N ILE A 87 15.35 -5.85 -19.10
CA ILE A 87 15.24 -5.21 -20.41
C ILE A 87 15.94 -3.85 -20.44
N ARG A 88 15.82 -3.08 -19.35
CA ARG A 88 16.25 -1.67 -19.29
C ARG A 88 17.44 -1.43 -18.37
N PHE A 89 17.88 -2.41 -17.59
CA PHE A 89 18.93 -2.30 -16.55
C PHE A 89 18.69 -1.18 -15.52
N THR A 90 17.45 -0.72 -15.41
CA THR A 90 17.02 0.35 -14.51
C THR A 90 15.66 -0.01 -13.90
N THR A 91 15.43 0.47 -12.68
CA THR A 91 14.12 0.40 -12.00
C THR A 91 13.53 1.80 -11.80
N ASN A 92 14.15 2.82 -12.39
CA ASN A 92 13.67 4.18 -12.35
C ASN A 92 12.44 4.34 -13.25
N VAL A 93 11.32 4.75 -12.68
CA VAL A 93 10.05 4.91 -13.40
C VAL A 93 10.06 6.13 -14.33
N ASP A 94 10.89 7.13 -14.06
CA ASP A 94 10.98 8.33 -14.92
C ASP A 94 11.63 8.02 -16.28
N GLU A 95 12.42 6.94 -16.34
CA GLU A 95 13.07 6.47 -17.58
C GLU A 95 12.14 5.58 -18.44
N LEU A 96 10.90 5.36 -17.99
CA LEU A 96 9.90 4.54 -18.68
C LEU A 96 8.94 5.40 -19.52
N ASP A 97 9.48 6.33 -20.31
CA ASP A 97 8.72 7.35 -21.04
C ASP A 97 8.52 7.03 -22.52
N THR A 98 8.79 5.79 -22.97
CA THR A 98 8.79 5.41 -24.39
C THR A 98 7.44 5.49 -25.11
N LEU A 99 6.36 5.81 -24.38
CA LEU A 99 5.01 6.03 -24.91
C LEU A 99 4.63 7.52 -24.94
N ARG A 100 5.59 8.42 -24.64
CA ARG A 100 5.39 9.86 -24.68
C ARG A 100 5.70 10.37 -26.09
N ASP A 101 4.75 11.08 -26.69
CA ASP A 101 4.93 11.80 -27.95
C ASP A 101 5.94 12.96 -27.81
#